data_AF-A0A7V8FHK6-F1
#
_entry.id   AF-A0A7V8FHK6-F1
#
_cell.length_a   1.000
_cell.length_b   1.000
_cell.length_c   1.000
_cell.angle_alpha   90.00
_cell.angle_beta   90.00
_cell.angle_gamma   90.00
#
_symmetry.space_group_name_H-M   'P 1'
#
loop_
_entity.id
_entity.type
_entity.pdbx_description
1 polymer ?
#
loop_
_entity_poly.entity_id
_entity_poly.type
_entity_poly.pdbx_seq_one_letter_code
_entity_poly.pdbx_strand_id
1 'polypeptide(L)'
;MTAETAAELHTIIDLIRYGTSRFNEAGLTFGHSYDNALDEATQLVLHSLHLPHDLGPAYGQARLLQAEKLRVLELFQRRIDERIPAAYLTGEAWFAGLSFKSDSRALVPRSPIAELIECGFEPWLAGRDVSRALDLCTGSGCIAIAMGHYYPNWEVDGVDLSDDALSLAEENKERLQAHNVTLLKSDLFNGLTGRHYDLIVTNPPYVTNDETDALPQEYAYEPEMGLRAGDDGLDLVLKILRDAPLHLSQDGLLICEVGDSEQHLIKLLPEVDFAWVEFKVGQMGIFAVECRELIAHSARITELAAQRP
;
A
#
# COMPACT_ATOMS: atom_id res chain seq x y z
N MET A 1 11.90 -16.33 24.44
CA MET A 1 13.36 -16.49 24.16
C MET A 1 14.18 -16.17 25.41
N THR A 2 15.38 -16.74 25.63
CA THR A 2 16.07 -16.72 26.95
C THR A 2 17.28 -15.76 27.03
N ALA A 3 17.67 -15.40 28.25
CA ALA A 3 18.86 -14.60 28.54
C ALA A 3 20.18 -15.27 28.08
N GLU A 4 20.18 -16.61 27.98
CA GLU A 4 21.30 -17.40 27.46
C GLU A 4 21.49 -17.15 25.96
N THR A 5 20.41 -17.20 25.17
CA THR A 5 20.46 -16.84 23.74
C THR A 5 20.98 -15.41 23.56
N ALA A 6 20.49 -14.48 24.38
CA ALA A 6 20.95 -13.10 24.33
C ALA A 6 22.45 -12.94 24.63
N ALA A 7 23.07 -13.85 25.41
CA ALA A 7 24.49 -13.79 25.72
C ALA A 7 25.37 -14.14 24.50
N GLU A 8 24.88 -14.98 23.59
CA GLU A 8 25.63 -15.45 22.41
C GLU A 8 25.47 -14.54 21.18
N LEU A 9 24.38 -13.77 21.09
CA LEU A 9 24.19 -12.80 20.02
C LEU A 9 24.98 -11.52 20.36
N HIS A 10 25.92 -11.15 19.51
CA HIS A 10 26.84 -10.04 19.80
C HIS A 10 26.56 -8.80 18.96
N THR A 11 26.17 -8.99 17.70
CA THR A 11 26.05 -7.93 16.70
C THR A 11 24.64 -7.78 16.15
N ILE A 12 24.40 -6.70 15.41
CA ILE A 12 23.14 -6.48 14.67
C ILE A 12 22.91 -7.65 13.69
N ILE A 13 23.93 -8.04 12.92
CA ILE A 13 23.81 -9.14 11.95
C ILE A 13 23.53 -10.48 12.64
N ASP A 14 24.07 -10.72 13.85
CA ASP A 14 23.74 -11.94 14.61
C ASP A 14 22.24 -12.04 14.92
N LEU A 15 21.63 -10.93 15.37
CA LEU A 15 20.20 -10.87 15.66
C LEU A 15 19.36 -11.00 14.39
N ILE A 16 19.73 -10.32 13.30
CA ILE A 16 19.02 -10.43 12.02
C ILE A 16 19.02 -11.87 11.53
N ARG A 17 20.20 -12.52 11.48
CA ARG A 17 20.33 -13.92 11.07
C ARG A 17 19.55 -14.86 11.97
N TYR A 18 19.60 -14.63 13.28
CA TYR A 18 18.87 -15.42 14.27
C TYR A 18 17.35 -15.27 14.09
N GLY A 19 16.84 -14.03 14.00
CA GLY A 19 15.43 -13.73 13.75
C GLY A 19 14.92 -14.39 12.47
N THR A 20 15.66 -14.23 11.38
CA THR A 20 15.39 -14.90 10.08
C THR A 20 15.20 -16.40 10.26
N SER A 21 16.10 -17.05 11.00
CA SER A 21 16.04 -18.51 11.24
C SER A 21 14.80 -18.89 12.05
N ARG A 22 14.48 -18.11 13.10
CA ARG A 22 13.31 -18.37 13.96
C ARG A 22 11.99 -18.12 13.24
N PHE A 23 11.93 -17.12 12.36
CA PHE A 23 10.73 -16.82 11.57
C PHE A 23 10.45 -17.89 10.53
N ASN A 24 11.49 -18.38 9.84
CA ASN A 24 11.38 -19.51 8.92
C ASN A 24 10.99 -20.81 9.66
N GLU A 25 11.59 -21.08 10.82
CA GLU A 25 11.25 -22.25 11.65
C GLU A 25 9.78 -22.22 12.12
N ALA A 26 9.27 -21.04 12.47
CA ALA A 26 7.88 -20.87 12.88
C ALA A 26 6.86 -20.92 11.72
N GLY A 27 7.33 -20.97 10.47
CA GLY A 27 6.45 -20.93 9.29
C GLY A 27 5.60 -19.67 9.26
N LEU A 28 6.22 -18.51 9.45
CA LEU A 28 5.53 -17.22 9.32
C LEU A 28 5.26 -16.91 7.86
N THR A 29 4.14 -16.23 7.61
CA THR A 29 3.84 -15.63 6.30
C THR A 29 4.31 -14.18 6.27
N PHE A 30 4.79 -13.74 5.11
CA PHE A 30 5.26 -12.38 4.84
C PHE A 30 4.42 -11.77 3.69
N GLY A 31 4.45 -10.45 3.53
CA GLY A 31 3.65 -9.72 2.54
C GLY A 31 3.12 -8.36 3.00
N HIS A 32 3.36 -7.99 4.26
CA HIS A 32 2.90 -6.75 4.88
C HIS A 32 4.03 -5.72 4.97
N SER A 33 4.59 -5.35 3.81
CA SER A 33 5.79 -4.50 3.56
C SER A 33 6.97 -5.29 2.99
N TYR A 34 7.37 -6.39 3.62
CA TYR A 34 8.42 -7.29 3.12
C TYR A 34 7.87 -8.68 2.81
N ASP A 35 8.49 -9.38 1.86
CA ASP A 35 8.08 -10.70 1.37
C ASP A 35 8.92 -11.86 1.93
N ASN A 36 9.87 -11.58 2.81
CA ASN A 36 10.78 -12.58 3.34
C ASN A 36 11.19 -12.31 4.80
N ALA A 37 11.61 -13.39 5.47
CA ALA A 37 12.00 -13.38 6.88
C ALA A 37 13.22 -12.50 7.20
N LEU A 38 14.13 -12.30 6.24
CA LEU A 38 15.37 -11.57 6.46
C LEU A 38 15.11 -10.07 6.59
N ASP A 39 14.31 -9.53 5.68
CA ASP A 39 14.00 -8.11 5.67
C ASP A 39 13.09 -7.74 6.84
N GLU A 40 12.10 -8.60 7.16
CA GLU A 40 11.24 -8.37 8.32
C GLU A 40 12.02 -8.48 9.65
N ALA A 41 12.95 -9.45 9.78
CA ALA A 41 13.84 -9.50 10.95
C ALA A 41 14.74 -8.25 11.02
N THR A 42 15.21 -7.75 9.88
CA THR A 42 15.98 -6.50 9.80
C THR A 42 15.17 -5.32 10.31
N GLN A 43 13.92 -5.15 9.84
CA GLN A 43 13.00 -4.11 10.30
C GLN A 43 12.84 -4.13 11.83
N LEU A 44 12.52 -5.30 12.41
CA LEU A 44 12.29 -5.43 13.85
C LEU A 44 13.54 -5.16 14.69
N VAL A 45 14.73 -5.57 14.19
CA VAL A 45 16.01 -5.26 14.85
C VAL A 45 16.28 -3.75 14.83
N LEU A 46 16.22 -3.12 13.66
CA LEU A 46 16.52 -1.70 13.51
C LEU A 46 15.53 -0.83 14.31
N HIS A 47 14.24 -1.17 14.27
CA HIS A 47 13.20 -0.52 15.05
C HIS A 47 13.49 -0.58 16.56
N SER A 48 13.80 -1.77 17.09
CA SER A 48 14.10 -1.98 18.53
C SER A 48 15.34 -1.22 19.02
N LEU A 49 16.22 -0.86 18.09
CA LEU A 49 17.46 -0.11 18.33
C LEU A 49 17.33 1.38 18.02
N HIS A 50 16.17 1.84 17.53
CA HIS A 50 15.95 3.21 17.06
C HIS A 50 16.94 3.63 15.96
N LEU A 51 17.29 2.69 15.09
CA LEU A 51 18.18 2.89 13.95
C LEU A 51 17.36 3.13 12.68
N PRO A 52 17.88 3.92 11.72
CA PRO A 52 17.16 4.18 10.47
C PRO A 52 17.08 2.92 9.62
N HIS A 53 16.04 2.82 8.78
CA HIS A 53 15.78 1.65 7.94
C HIS A 53 16.85 1.44 6.84
N ASP A 54 17.51 2.51 6.41
CA ASP A 54 18.57 2.54 5.41
C ASP A 54 19.99 2.44 6.03
N LEU A 55 20.09 1.85 7.23
CA LEU A 55 21.35 1.70 7.94
C LEU A 55 22.40 1.00 7.07
N GLY A 56 23.51 1.69 6.81
CA GLY A 56 24.60 1.15 6.02
C GLY A 56 25.22 -0.12 6.64
N PRO A 57 25.66 -1.10 5.82
CA PRO A 57 26.16 -2.39 6.29
C PRO A 57 27.41 -2.31 7.18
N ALA A 58 28.14 -1.17 7.14
CA ALA A 58 29.28 -0.91 8.01
C ALA A 58 28.93 -0.98 9.51
N TYR A 59 27.68 -0.70 9.88
CA TYR A 59 27.22 -0.77 11.27
C TYR A 59 26.76 -2.17 11.70
N GLY A 60 26.64 -3.14 10.77
CA GLY A 60 26.12 -4.47 11.06
C GLY A 60 26.93 -5.26 12.11
N GLN A 61 28.21 -4.93 12.26
CA GLN A 61 29.13 -5.51 13.25
C GLN A 61 29.15 -4.76 14.60
N ALA A 62 28.30 -3.74 14.77
CA ALA A 62 28.20 -3.01 16.03
C ALA A 62 27.74 -3.94 17.16
N ARG A 63 28.41 -3.86 18.30
CA ARG A 63 28.07 -4.66 19.49
C ARG A 63 26.87 -4.07 20.21
N LEU A 64 26.00 -4.95 20.70
CA LEU A 64 24.78 -4.55 21.39
C LEU A 64 24.87 -4.82 22.90
N LEU A 65 24.28 -3.91 23.67
CA LEU A 65 24.09 -4.06 25.10
C LEU A 65 23.09 -5.18 25.39
N GLN A 66 23.18 -5.76 26.59
CA GLN A 66 22.28 -6.84 26.99
C GLN A 66 20.80 -6.43 26.91
N ALA A 67 20.47 -5.20 27.32
CA ALA A 67 19.11 -4.69 27.29
C ALA A 67 18.57 -4.54 25.86
N GLU A 68 19.41 -4.13 24.90
CA GLU A 68 19.02 -4.02 23.48
C GLU A 68 18.67 -5.38 22.89
N LYS A 69 19.51 -6.38 23.16
CA LYS A 69 19.29 -7.76 22.70
C LYS A 69 17.99 -8.34 23.26
N LEU A 70 17.69 -8.09 24.53
CA LEU A 70 16.45 -8.56 25.16
C LEU A 70 15.20 -7.94 24.51
N ARG A 71 15.21 -6.64 24.20
CA ARG A 71 14.09 -5.98 23.50
C ARG A 71 13.83 -6.58 22.12
N VAL A 72 14.90 -6.81 21.34
CA VAL A 72 14.78 -7.44 20.02
C VAL A 72 14.20 -8.85 20.13
N LEU A 73 14.71 -9.66 21.06
CA LEU A 73 14.25 -11.04 21.25
C LEU A 73 12.81 -11.11 21.76
N GLU A 74 12.37 -10.15 22.56
CA GLU A 74 10.97 -10.00 22.96
C GLU A 74 10.09 -9.70 21.75
N LEU A 75 10.49 -8.77 20.89
CA LEU A 75 9.75 -8.44 19.67
C LEU A 75 9.67 -9.61 18.69
N PHE A 76 10.75 -10.39 18.53
CA PHE A 76 10.73 -11.62 17.75
C PHE A 76 9.77 -12.66 18.34
N GLN A 77 9.74 -12.80 19.67
CA GLN A 77 8.82 -13.73 20.33
C GLN A 77 7.37 -13.32 20.07
N ARG A 78 7.04 -12.02 20.18
CA ARG A 78 5.71 -11.50 19.84
C ARG A 78 5.36 -11.77 18.38
N ARG A 79 6.28 -11.50 17.44
CA ARG A 79 6.05 -11.78 16.01
C ARG A 79 5.76 -13.26 15.73
N ILE A 80 6.42 -14.18 16.43
CA ILE A 80 6.23 -15.62 16.29
C ILE A 80 4.92 -16.10 16.92
N ASP A 81 4.65 -15.68 18.15
CA ASP A 81 3.51 -16.17 18.94
C ASP A 81 2.19 -15.52 18.52
N GLU A 82 2.21 -14.20 18.31
CA GLU A 82 1.02 -13.42 17.96
C GLU A 82 0.76 -13.44 16.45
N ARG A 83 1.78 -13.65 15.61
CA ARG A 83 1.68 -13.55 14.13
C ARG A 83 1.16 -12.20 13.63
N ILE A 84 1.26 -11.14 14.43
CA ILE A 84 0.94 -9.78 14.00
C ILE A 84 2.00 -9.32 12.99
N PRO A 85 1.61 -8.72 11.85
CA PRO A 85 2.54 -8.12 10.90
C PRO A 85 3.56 -7.20 11.57
N ALA A 86 4.82 -7.25 11.11
CA ALA A 86 5.88 -6.44 11.70
C ALA A 86 5.57 -4.94 11.70
N ALA A 87 4.97 -4.41 10.62
CA ALA A 87 4.55 -3.01 10.53
C ALA A 87 3.58 -2.59 11.65
N TYR A 88 2.66 -3.47 12.04
CA TYR A 88 1.74 -3.22 13.15
C TYR A 88 2.40 -3.40 14.52
N LEU A 89 3.37 -4.32 14.64
CA LEU A 89 4.16 -4.46 15.87
C LEU A 89 5.06 -3.25 16.14
N THR A 90 5.64 -2.67 15.09
CA THR A 90 6.47 -1.46 15.16
C THR A 90 5.64 -0.17 15.16
N GLY A 91 4.39 -0.25 14.71
CA GLY A 91 3.52 0.91 14.54
C GLY A 91 3.90 1.80 13.35
N GLU A 92 4.73 1.31 12.43
CA GLU A 92 5.26 2.08 11.30
C GLU A 92 5.49 1.22 10.06
N ALA A 93 5.27 1.83 8.89
CA ALA A 93 5.54 1.27 7.57
C ALA A 93 6.18 2.32 6.66
N TRP A 94 7.02 1.88 5.74
CA TRP A 94 7.69 2.77 4.78
C TRP A 94 7.02 2.69 3.42
N PHE A 95 6.74 3.85 2.81
CA PHE A 95 6.13 3.96 1.49
C PHE A 95 6.64 5.23 0.80
N ALA A 96 7.13 5.10 -0.44
CA ALA A 96 7.74 6.21 -1.20
C ALA A 96 8.76 7.02 -0.36
N GLY A 97 9.68 6.34 0.34
CA GLY A 97 10.68 6.97 1.21
C GLY A 97 10.16 7.63 2.49
N LEU A 98 8.85 7.59 2.77
CA LEU A 98 8.22 8.21 3.94
C LEU A 98 7.82 7.16 4.99
N SER A 99 7.95 7.51 6.28
CA SER A 99 7.56 6.68 7.41
C SER A 99 6.15 7.03 7.89
N PHE A 100 5.20 6.17 7.55
CA PHE A 100 3.80 6.24 7.96
C PHE A 100 3.60 5.50 9.27
N LYS A 101 2.74 6.03 10.13
CA LYS A 101 2.10 5.25 11.20
C LYS A 101 1.25 4.15 10.57
N SER A 102 1.36 2.94 11.12
CA SER A 102 0.66 1.75 10.65
C SER A 102 0.03 1.00 11.82
N ASP A 103 -1.27 0.74 11.74
CA ASP A 103 -2.04 -0.08 12.69
C ASP A 103 -3.26 -0.69 11.99
N SER A 104 -4.03 -1.52 12.70
CA SER A 104 -5.12 -2.34 12.14
C SER A 104 -6.32 -1.56 11.59
N ARG A 105 -6.31 -0.21 11.63
CA ARG A 105 -7.37 0.63 11.05
C ARG A 105 -7.34 0.66 9.51
N ALA A 106 -6.19 0.36 8.90
CA ALA A 106 -6.02 0.32 7.44
C ALA A 106 -4.95 -0.70 7.03
N LEU A 107 -4.90 -1.05 5.74
CA LEU A 107 -3.87 -1.93 5.19
C LEU A 107 -2.47 -1.36 5.40
N VAL A 108 -1.48 -2.26 5.54
CA VAL A 108 -0.07 -1.85 5.57
C VAL A 108 0.34 -1.30 4.19
N PRO A 109 0.88 -0.07 4.10
CA PRO A 109 1.38 0.50 2.86
C PRO A 109 2.41 -0.40 2.17
N ARG A 110 2.09 -0.86 0.96
CA ARG A 110 2.95 -1.78 0.19
C ARG A 110 2.81 -1.69 -1.34
N SER A 111 2.05 -0.71 -1.82
CA SER A 111 1.74 -0.59 -3.25
C SER A 111 2.98 -0.20 -4.08
N PRO A 112 3.18 -0.79 -5.28
CA PRO A 112 4.22 -0.36 -6.21
C PRO A 112 3.98 1.05 -6.78
N ILE A 113 2.79 1.64 -6.58
CA ILE A 113 2.49 3.04 -6.92
C ILE A 113 3.49 4.01 -6.28
N ALA A 114 4.17 3.63 -5.19
CA ALA A 114 5.29 4.39 -4.64
C ALA A 114 6.32 4.78 -5.73
N GLU A 115 6.74 3.83 -6.59
CA GLU A 115 7.72 4.12 -7.65
C GLU A 115 7.16 5.11 -8.69
N LEU A 116 5.85 5.05 -8.97
CA LEU A 116 5.18 6.00 -9.88
C LEU A 116 5.16 7.41 -9.30
N ILE A 117 4.87 7.54 -8.00
CA ILE A 117 4.91 8.82 -7.28
C ILE A 117 6.33 9.38 -7.29
N GLU A 118 7.36 8.56 -7.10
CA GLU A 118 8.75 9.04 -7.15
C GLU A 118 9.18 9.47 -8.56
N CYS A 119 8.62 8.85 -9.60
CA CYS A 119 8.99 9.07 -10.99
C CYS A 119 8.13 10.10 -11.75
N GLY A 120 7.16 10.78 -11.12
CA GLY A 120 6.32 11.74 -11.87
C GLY A 120 5.17 11.13 -12.63
N PHE A 121 4.82 9.86 -12.37
CA PHE A 121 3.89 9.10 -13.19
C PHE A 121 4.24 9.12 -14.69
N GLU A 122 5.54 9.23 -15.00
CA GLU A 122 6.05 9.18 -16.36
C GLU A 122 6.20 7.72 -16.84
N PRO A 123 5.97 7.43 -18.12
CA PRO A 123 5.75 8.37 -19.23
C PRO A 123 4.29 8.81 -19.43
N TRP A 124 3.37 8.41 -18.54
CA TRP A 124 1.92 8.57 -18.77
C TRP A 124 1.46 10.01 -18.60
N LEU A 125 1.95 10.74 -17.59
CA LEU A 125 1.65 12.18 -17.50
C LEU A 125 2.27 12.97 -18.66
N ALA A 126 3.41 12.55 -19.20
CA ALA A 126 4.06 13.13 -20.37
C ALA A 126 4.28 14.66 -20.24
N GLY A 127 4.64 15.11 -19.04
CA GLY A 127 4.82 16.54 -18.72
C GLY A 127 3.52 17.36 -18.63
N ARG A 128 2.33 16.72 -18.57
CA ARG A 128 1.07 17.44 -18.25
C ARG A 128 1.13 18.03 -16.86
N ASP A 129 0.69 19.27 -16.73
CA ASP A 129 0.51 19.92 -15.43
C ASP A 129 -0.68 19.27 -14.70
N VAL A 130 -0.43 18.79 -13.49
CA VAL A 130 -1.46 18.31 -12.57
C VAL A 130 -1.70 19.39 -11.53
N SER A 131 -2.91 19.90 -11.46
CA SER A 131 -3.32 20.85 -10.40
C SER A 131 -4.07 20.12 -9.29
N ARG A 132 -4.93 19.16 -9.65
CA ARG A 132 -5.71 18.38 -8.69
C ARG A 132 -5.53 16.88 -8.90
N ALA A 133 -5.17 16.18 -7.83
CA ALA A 133 -5.07 14.73 -7.80
C ALA A 133 -6.05 14.13 -6.80
N LEU A 134 -6.49 12.90 -7.07
CA LEU A 134 -7.34 12.10 -6.18
C LEU A 134 -6.63 10.79 -5.85
N ASP A 135 -6.59 10.44 -4.58
CA ASP A 135 -6.33 9.08 -4.08
C ASP A 135 -7.66 8.45 -3.64
N LEU A 136 -8.16 7.50 -4.43
CA LEU A 136 -9.42 6.82 -4.20
C LEU A 136 -9.17 5.50 -3.45
N CYS A 137 -9.88 5.31 -2.33
CA CYS A 137 -9.61 4.25 -1.34
C CYS A 137 -8.28 4.49 -0.60
N THR A 138 -8.12 5.68 -0.04
CA THR A 138 -6.84 6.20 0.49
C THR A 138 -6.28 5.43 1.69
N GLY A 139 -7.12 4.68 2.41
CA GLY A 139 -6.70 3.87 3.56
C GLY A 139 -5.99 4.72 4.62
N SER A 140 -4.72 4.40 4.89
CA SER A 140 -3.87 5.15 5.83
C SER A 140 -3.39 6.51 5.29
N GLY A 141 -3.84 6.92 4.11
CA GLY A 141 -3.43 8.16 3.44
C GLY A 141 -2.13 8.05 2.65
N CYS A 142 -1.54 6.86 2.49
CA CYS A 142 -0.15 6.77 2.05
C CYS A 142 0.10 7.29 0.62
N ILE A 143 -0.81 6.99 -0.32
CA ILE A 143 -0.70 7.48 -1.70
C ILE A 143 -1.00 8.98 -1.74
N ALA A 144 -2.10 9.45 -1.14
CA ALA A 144 -2.45 10.87 -1.07
C ALA A 144 -1.33 11.74 -0.48
N ILE A 145 -0.79 11.32 0.67
CA ILE A 145 0.26 12.04 1.39
C ILE A 145 1.59 12.00 0.62
N ALA A 146 1.95 10.86 0.03
CA ALA A 146 3.16 10.79 -0.80
C ALA A 146 3.04 11.68 -2.04
N MET A 147 1.90 11.68 -2.74
CA MET A 147 1.66 12.62 -3.85
C MET A 147 1.79 14.08 -3.38
N GLY A 148 1.17 14.43 -2.24
CA GLY A 148 1.26 15.79 -1.69
C GLY A 148 2.68 16.18 -1.30
N HIS A 149 3.48 15.23 -0.80
CA HIS A 149 4.88 15.44 -0.41
C HIS A 149 5.80 15.65 -1.62
N TYR A 150 5.72 14.77 -2.63
CA TYR A 150 6.56 14.86 -3.83
C TYR A 150 6.13 16.00 -4.77
N TYR A 151 4.85 16.38 -4.73
CA TYR A 151 4.29 17.46 -5.55
C TYR A 151 3.58 18.53 -4.70
N PRO A 152 4.34 19.43 -4.02
CA PRO A 152 3.77 20.44 -3.12
C PRO A 152 2.80 21.44 -3.79
N ASN A 153 2.82 21.53 -5.12
CA ASN A 153 1.92 22.40 -5.88
C ASN A 153 0.59 21.74 -6.25
N TRP A 154 0.43 20.43 -6.00
CA TRP A 154 -0.82 19.71 -6.27
C TRP A 154 -1.76 19.85 -5.09
N GLU A 155 -3.05 20.06 -5.36
CA GLU A 155 -4.12 19.86 -4.38
C GLU A 155 -4.55 18.40 -4.44
N VAL A 156 -4.33 17.65 -3.37
CA VAL A 156 -4.60 16.21 -3.33
C VAL A 156 -5.81 15.94 -2.44
N ASP A 157 -6.84 15.31 -2.99
CA ASP A 157 -7.91 14.74 -2.18
C ASP A 157 -7.61 13.25 -1.92
N GLY A 158 -7.69 12.81 -0.67
CA GLY A 158 -7.67 11.39 -0.29
C GLY A 158 -9.03 10.98 0.23
N VAL A 159 -9.65 9.95 -0.35
CA VAL A 159 -11.02 9.54 0.02
C VAL A 159 -11.10 8.09 0.44
N ASP A 160 -11.87 7.83 1.49
CA ASP A 160 -12.15 6.48 1.97
C ASP A 160 -13.57 6.37 2.51
N LEU A 161 -14.09 5.14 2.54
CA LEU A 161 -15.38 4.81 3.15
C LEU A 161 -15.27 4.73 4.69
N SER A 162 -14.11 4.31 5.19
CA SER A 162 -13.86 4.02 6.60
C SER A 162 -13.45 5.26 7.40
N ASP A 163 -14.23 5.59 8.44
CA ASP A 163 -13.86 6.64 9.40
C ASP A 163 -12.56 6.29 10.14
N ASP A 164 -12.36 5.01 10.44
CA ASP A 164 -11.17 4.53 11.14
C ASP A 164 -9.91 4.70 10.28
N ALA A 165 -9.99 4.37 8.99
CA ALA A 165 -8.89 4.58 8.06
C ALA A 165 -8.57 6.08 7.90
N LEU A 166 -9.60 6.92 7.73
CA LEU A 166 -9.43 8.37 7.64
C LEU A 166 -8.84 8.97 8.92
N SER A 167 -9.17 8.43 10.10
CA SER A 167 -8.55 8.88 11.35
C SER A 167 -7.05 8.59 11.38
N LEU A 168 -6.61 7.42 10.89
CA LEU A 168 -5.19 7.09 10.76
C LEU A 168 -4.52 7.97 9.68
N ALA A 169 -5.21 8.23 8.58
CA ALA A 169 -4.73 9.11 7.52
C ALA A 169 -4.53 10.55 8.02
N GLU A 170 -5.40 11.08 8.86
CA GLU A 170 -5.23 12.43 9.44
C GLU A 170 -4.01 12.47 10.38
N GLU A 171 -3.81 11.43 11.22
CA GLU A 171 -2.59 11.33 12.04
C GLU A 171 -1.31 11.28 11.18
N ASN A 172 -1.34 10.56 10.06
CA ASN A 172 -0.21 10.50 9.12
C ASN A 172 0.02 11.83 8.42
N LYS A 173 -1.05 12.51 8.00
CA LYS A 173 -1.01 13.84 7.38
C LYS A 173 -0.42 14.88 8.32
N GLU A 174 -0.81 14.86 9.60
CA GLU A 174 -0.21 15.71 10.65
C GLU A 174 1.27 15.39 10.86
N ARG A 175 1.61 14.09 10.99
CA ARG A 175 2.99 13.60 11.18
C ARG A 175 3.92 14.03 10.05
N LEU A 176 3.45 13.97 8.80
CA LEU A 176 4.23 14.24 7.59
C LEU A 176 4.04 15.66 7.03
N GLN A 177 3.27 16.51 7.73
CA GLN A 177 3.03 17.91 7.38
C GLN A 177 2.47 18.11 5.95
N ALA A 178 1.61 17.21 5.50
CA ALA A 178 1.04 17.22 4.16
C ALA A 178 -0.16 18.18 4.07
N HIS A 179 0.12 19.48 4.13
CA HIS A 179 -0.91 20.53 4.21
C HIS A 179 -1.75 20.70 2.94
N ASN A 180 -1.26 20.24 1.79
CA ASN A 180 -1.97 20.24 0.51
C ASN A 180 -2.87 19.02 0.30
N VAL A 181 -3.01 18.16 1.32
CA VAL A 181 -3.87 16.97 1.29
C VAL A 181 -5.16 17.22 2.06
N THR A 182 -6.30 16.98 1.41
CA THR A 182 -7.63 17.01 2.02
C THR A 182 -8.21 15.61 2.12
N LEU A 183 -8.58 15.19 3.33
CA LEU A 183 -9.17 13.87 3.56
C LEU A 183 -10.69 13.97 3.64
N LEU A 184 -11.38 13.08 2.93
CA LEU A 184 -12.83 13.14 2.76
C LEU A 184 -13.45 11.75 2.89
N LYS A 185 -14.57 11.66 3.62
CA LYS A 185 -15.37 10.43 3.63
C LYS A 185 -16.18 10.32 2.36
N SER A 186 -16.02 9.22 1.62
CA SER A 186 -16.75 8.94 0.39
C SER A 186 -16.83 7.44 0.12
N ASP A 187 -17.98 6.98 -0.37
CA ASP A 187 -18.08 5.67 -1.03
C ASP A 187 -17.73 5.86 -2.51
N LEU A 188 -16.52 5.44 -2.89
CA LEU A 188 -15.91 5.74 -4.18
C LEU A 188 -16.09 7.23 -4.52
N PHE A 189 -16.82 7.54 -5.59
CA PHE A 189 -17.04 8.90 -6.10
C PHE A 189 -18.23 9.64 -5.48
N ASN A 190 -19.07 8.98 -4.67
CA ASN A 190 -20.36 9.53 -4.22
C ASN A 190 -20.24 10.87 -3.47
N GLY A 191 -19.18 11.06 -2.68
CA GLY A 191 -18.89 12.29 -1.93
C GLY A 191 -18.19 13.39 -2.74
N LEU A 192 -17.93 13.19 -4.03
CA LEU A 192 -17.07 14.05 -4.85
C LEU A 192 -17.82 14.88 -5.89
N THR A 193 -19.12 15.10 -5.68
CA THR A 193 -19.96 15.89 -6.61
C THR A 193 -19.33 17.26 -6.90
N GLY A 194 -19.12 17.56 -8.18
CA GLY A 194 -18.53 18.83 -8.66
C GLY A 194 -17.01 18.92 -8.53
N ARG A 195 -16.32 17.85 -8.12
CA ARG A 195 -14.85 17.77 -8.11
C ARG A 195 -14.36 17.08 -9.37
N HIS A 196 -13.35 17.68 -9.99
CA HIS A 196 -12.65 17.18 -11.17
C HIS A 196 -11.14 17.15 -10.90
N TYR A 197 -10.47 16.14 -11.45
CA TYR A 197 -9.08 15.82 -11.21
C TYR A 197 -8.32 15.61 -12.52
N ASP A 198 -7.07 16.02 -12.55
CA ASP A 198 -6.15 15.75 -13.67
C ASP A 198 -5.54 14.36 -13.55
N LEU A 199 -5.45 13.85 -12.32
CA LEU A 199 -4.95 12.53 -11.99
C LEU A 199 -5.84 11.86 -10.93
N ILE A 200 -6.31 10.66 -11.21
CA ILE A 200 -6.90 9.78 -10.19
C ILE A 200 -5.95 8.60 -10.02
N VAL A 201 -5.56 8.32 -8.79
CA VAL A 201 -4.76 7.17 -8.38
C VAL A 201 -5.60 6.34 -7.43
N THR A 202 -5.56 5.02 -7.57
CA THR A 202 -6.33 4.15 -6.68
C THR A 202 -5.66 2.80 -6.51
N ASN A 203 -5.68 2.32 -5.26
CA ASN A 203 -5.40 0.94 -4.92
C ASN A 203 -6.65 0.37 -4.22
N PRO A 204 -7.71 0.06 -4.99
CA PRO A 204 -8.94 -0.48 -4.43
C PRO A 204 -8.73 -1.93 -3.99
N PRO A 205 -9.61 -2.48 -3.13
CA PRO A 205 -9.68 -3.91 -2.94
C PRO A 205 -9.80 -4.64 -4.28
N TYR A 206 -8.96 -5.66 -4.48
CA TYR A 206 -8.93 -6.47 -5.72
C TYR A 206 -8.71 -7.97 -5.46
N VAL A 207 -8.62 -8.41 -4.20
CA VAL A 207 -8.38 -9.83 -3.86
C VAL A 207 -9.68 -10.60 -4.00
N THR A 208 -9.65 -11.75 -4.67
CA THR A 208 -10.86 -12.54 -4.90
C THR A 208 -11.42 -13.14 -3.60
N ASN A 209 -12.67 -13.58 -3.63
CA ASN A 209 -13.31 -14.26 -2.50
C ASN A 209 -12.52 -15.51 -2.06
N ASP A 210 -12.14 -16.34 -3.04
CA ASP A 210 -11.41 -17.59 -2.80
C ASP A 210 -10.00 -17.32 -2.24
N GLU A 211 -9.29 -16.31 -2.76
CA GLU A 211 -7.99 -15.92 -2.25
C GLU A 211 -8.08 -15.35 -0.84
N THR A 212 -9.06 -14.49 -0.57
CA THR A 212 -9.28 -13.92 0.76
C THR A 212 -9.54 -15.02 1.79
N ASP A 213 -10.36 -16.02 1.43
CA ASP A 213 -10.66 -17.18 2.30
C ASP A 213 -9.43 -18.07 2.53
N ALA A 214 -8.48 -18.05 1.61
CA ALA A 214 -7.22 -18.81 1.69
C ALA A 214 -6.07 -18.02 2.35
N LEU A 215 -6.27 -16.76 2.73
CA LEU A 215 -5.20 -15.92 3.27
C LEU A 215 -4.67 -16.48 4.61
N PRO A 216 -3.34 -16.46 4.81
CA PRO A 216 -2.74 -16.85 6.09
C PRO A 216 -3.15 -15.97 7.27
N GLN A 217 -2.95 -16.48 8.48
CA GLN A 217 -3.38 -15.85 9.74
C GLN A 217 -2.90 -14.39 9.88
N GLU A 218 -1.71 -14.08 9.39
CA GLU A 218 -1.11 -12.75 9.41
C GLU A 218 -2.02 -11.68 8.74
N TYR A 219 -2.75 -12.04 7.69
CA TYR A 219 -3.66 -11.12 6.99
C TYR A 219 -4.98 -10.87 7.71
N ALA A 220 -5.33 -11.70 8.70
CA ALA A 220 -6.53 -11.49 9.52
C ALA A 220 -6.43 -10.25 10.43
N TYR A 221 -5.24 -9.64 10.53
CA TYR A 221 -5.02 -8.37 11.21
C TYR A 221 -5.32 -7.15 10.34
N GLU A 222 -5.41 -7.31 9.02
CA GLU A 222 -5.83 -6.25 8.11
C GLU A 222 -7.36 -6.21 8.00
N PRO A 223 -7.97 -5.03 7.79
CA PRO A 223 -9.41 -4.93 7.61
C PRO A 223 -9.86 -5.61 6.31
N GLU A 224 -10.74 -6.61 6.42
CA GLU A 224 -11.24 -7.41 5.29
C GLU A 224 -11.84 -6.56 4.16
N MET A 225 -12.50 -5.44 4.50
CA MET A 225 -13.07 -4.51 3.53
C MET A 225 -12.02 -3.90 2.59
N GLY A 226 -10.75 -3.88 2.98
CA GLY A 226 -9.63 -3.39 2.18
C GLY A 226 -9.01 -4.46 1.26
N LEU A 227 -9.47 -5.71 1.34
CA LEU A 227 -8.92 -6.84 0.57
C LEU A 227 -9.94 -7.40 -0.43
N ARG A 228 -11.10 -7.82 0.06
CA ARG A 228 -12.06 -8.66 -0.69
C ARG A 228 -12.82 -7.88 -1.77
N ALA A 229 -12.84 -8.43 -2.98
CA ALA A 229 -13.42 -7.78 -4.16
C ALA A 229 -14.14 -8.73 -5.14
N GLY A 230 -15.05 -9.56 -4.63
CA GLY A 230 -15.86 -10.44 -5.47
C GLY A 230 -15.09 -11.63 -6.03
N ASP A 231 -15.67 -12.31 -7.02
CA ASP A 231 -15.15 -13.61 -7.49
C ASP A 231 -13.92 -13.47 -8.42
N ASP A 232 -13.80 -12.34 -9.11
CA ASP A 232 -12.69 -12.06 -10.04
C ASP A 232 -11.89 -10.80 -9.68
N GLY A 233 -12.15 -10.20 -8.51
CA GLY A 233 -11.40 -9.05 -8.01
C GLY A 233 -11.78 -7.71 -8.65
N LEU A 234 -12.80 -7.67 -9.52
CA LEU A 234 -13.09 -6.51 -10.37
C LEU A 234 -14.34 -5.72 -9.99
N ASP A 235 -15.06 -6.10 -8.93
CA ASP A 235 -16.35 -5.49 -8.58
C ASP A 235 -16.23 -3.96 -8.34
N LEU A 236 -15.20 -3.53 -7.60
CA LEU A 236 -14.94 -2.10 -7.39
C LEU A 236 -14.25 -1.46 -8.60
N VAL A 237 -13.32 -2.16 -9.24
CA VAL A 237 -12.59 -1.67 -10.42
C VAL A 237 -13.56 -1.28 -11.54
N LEU A 238 -14.58 -2.09 -11.81
CA LEU A 238 -15.59 -1.79 -12.84
C LEU A 238 -16.44 -0.56 -12.50
N LYS A 239 -16.78 -0.36 -11.22
CA LYS A 239 -17.45 0.88 -10.76
C LYS A 239 -16.55 2.09 -10.94
N ILE A 240 -15.26 1.94 -10.61
CA ILE A 240 -14.27 3.00 -10.78
C ILE A 240 -14.12 3.38 -12.25
N LEU A 241 -13.92 2.40 -13.14
CA LEU A 241 -13.80 2.63 -14.59
C LEU A 241 -15.06 3.29 -15.17
N ARG A 242 -16.25 2.94 -14.66
CA ARG A 242 -17.53 3.54 -15.08
C ARG A 242 -17.63 5.02 -14.68
N ASP A 243 -17.26 5.34 -13.44
CA ASP A 243 -17.54 6.65 -12.84
C ASP A 243 -16.39 7.64 -12.97
N ALA A 244 -15.14 7.17 -13.11
CA ALA A 244 -13.95 8.00 -13.26
C ALA A 244 -14.08 9.08 -14.35
N PRO A 245 -14.66 8.83 -15.55
CA PRO A 245 -14.84 9.86 -16.57
C PRO A 245 -15.68 11.07 -16.14
N LEU A 246 -16.52 10.93 -15.11
CA LEU A 246 -17.33 12.03 -14.57
C LEU A 246 -16.50 12.95 -13.66
N HIS A 247 -15.35 12.47 -13.19
CA HIS A 247 -14.47 13.14 -12.24
C HIS A 247 -13.08 13.42 -12.81
N LEU A 248 -12.73 12.89 -13.97
CA LEU A 248 -11.50 13.24 -14.68
C LEU A 248 -11.71 14.51 -15.51
N SER A 249 -10.65 15.31 -15.65
CA SER A 249 -10.57 16.30 -16.72
C SER A 249 -10.51 15.61 -18.09
N GLN A 250 -10.70 16.37 -19.17
CA GLN A 250 -10.75 15.80 -20.53
C GLN A 250 -9.45 15.05 -20.90
N ASP A 251 -8.32 15.56 -20.44
CA ASP A 251 -6.99 14.96 -20.59
C ASP A 251 -6.52 14.32 -19.27
N GLY A 252 -7.46 13.91 -18.42
CA GLY A 252 -7.16 13.32 -17.12
C GLY A 252 -6.74 11.85 -17.24
N LEU A 253 -5.89 11.44 -16.30
CA LEU A 253 -5.32 10.09 -16.23
C LEU A 253 -5.87 9.31 -15.03
N LEU A 254 -6.18 8.04 -15.23
CA LEU A 254 -6.44 7.09 -14.13
C LEU A 254 -5.27 6.11 -14.02
N ILE A 255 -4.72 5.99 -12.81
CA ILE A 255 -3.79 4.94 -12.39
C ILE A 255 -4.53 4.02 -11.41
N CYS A 256 -4.60 2.73 -11.71
CA CYS A 256 -5.33 1.77 -10.89
C CYS A 256 -4.52 0.49 -10.69
N GLU A 257 -4.40 0.06 -9.44
CA GLU A 257 -3.89 -1.25 -9.08
C GLU A 257 -5.02 -2.29 -9.07
N VAL A 258 -4.75 -3.47 -9.62
CA VAL A 258 -5.64 -4.63 -9.67
C VAL A 258 -4.92 -5.94 -9.34
N GLY A 259 -3.60 -5.91 -9.12
CA GLY A 259 -2.80 -7.08 -8.79
C GLY A 259 -3.03 -8.26 -9.76
N ASP A 260 -3.25 -9.45 -9.19
CA ASP A 260 -3.46 -10.69 -9.97
C ASP A 260 -4.76 -10.67 -10.81
N SER A 261 -5.66 -9.72 -10.56
CA SER A 261 -6.90 -9.53 -11.33
C SER A 261 -6.69 -8.90 -12.71
N GLU A 262 -5.45 -8.52 -13.06
CA GLU A 262 -5.05 -8.05 -14.40
C GLU A 262 -5.57 -8.97 -15.53
N GLN A 263 -5.37 -10.29 -15.39
CA GLN A 263 -5.78 -11.24 -16.43
C GLN A 263 -7.30 -11.31 -16.60
N HIS A 264 -8.05 -11.12 -15.52
CA HIS A 264 -9.50 -11.05 -15.57
C HIS A 264 -9.94 -9.77 -16.27
N LEU A 265 -9.30 -8.63 -15.98
CA LEU A 265 -9.63 -7.34 -16.57
C LEU A 265 -9.41 -7.35 -18.09
N ILE A 266 -8.25 -7.83 -18.54
CA ILE A 266 -7.91 -7.94 -19.97
C ILE A 266 -8.91 -8.83 -20.71
N LYS A 267 -9.33 -9.95 -20.11
CA LYS A 267 -10.34 -10.83 -20.72
C LYS A 267 -11.71 -10.18 -20.81
N LEU A 268 -12.07 -9.36 -19.83
CA LEU A 268 -13.40 -8.75 -19.73
C LEU A 268 -13.54 -7.51 -20.61
N LEU A 269 -12.45 -6.74 -20.76
CA LEU A 269 -12.35 -5.49 -21.51
C LEU A 269 -11.17 -5.52 -22.50
N PRO A 270 -11.13 -6.45 -23.48
CA PRO A 270 -9.99 -6.62 -24.38
C PRO A 270 -9.82 -5.48 -25.39
N GLU A 271 -10.85 -4.64 -25.55
CA GLU A 271 -10.83 -3.51 -26.49
C GLU A 271 -10.37 -2.20 -25.83
N VAL A 272 -10.25 -2.16 -24.49
CA VAL A 272 -9.79 -0.96 -23.77
C VAL A 272 -8.26 -0.95 -23.76
N ASP A 273 -7.67 0.14 -24.23
CA ASP A 273 -6.21 0.31 -24.27
C ASP A 273 -5.65 0.66 -22.88
N PHE A 274 -5.49 -0.36 -22.04
CA PHE A 274 -4.80 -0.25 -20.76
C PHE A 274 -3.28 -0.25 -20.97
N ALA A 275 -2.62 0.84 -20.57
CA ALA A 275 -1.17 0.90 -20.53
C ALA A 275 -0.66 0.27 -19.22
N TRP A 276 -0.30 -1.00 -19.27
CA TRP A 276 0.23 -1.74 -18.12
C TRP A 276 1.63 -1.25 -17.73
N VAL A 277 1.79 -0.99 -16.43
CA VAL A 277 3.02 -0.48 -15.84
C VAL A 277 3.97 -1.64 -15.55
N GLU A 278 5.18 -1.58 -16.09
CA GLU A 278 6.24 -2.55 -15.79
C GLU A 278 7.19 -1.99 -14.73
N PHE A 279 7.23 -2.63 -13.56
CA PHE A 279 8.18 -2.31 -12.50
C PHE A 279 9.45 -3.15 -12.64
N LYS A 280 10.60 -2.59 -12.22
CA LYS A 280 11.88 -3.33 -12.24
C LYS A 280 11.90 -4.52 -11.28
N VAL A 281 11.19 -4.37 -10.16
CA VAL A 281 11.07 -5.33 -9.08
C VAL A 281 9.69 -5.09 -8.44
N GLY A 282 8.82 -6.11 -8.34
CA GLY A 282 7.54 -5.97 -7.63
C GLY A 282 6.37 -6.70 -8.25
N GLN A 283 5.20 -6.48 -7.65
CA GLN A 283 3.90 -6.97 -8.13
C GLN A 283 3.49 -6.24 -9.42
N MET A 284 2.91 -7.01 -10.34
CA MET A 284 2.31 -6.49 -11.59
C MET A 284 0.84 -6.12 -11.34
N GLY A 285 0.12 -5.70 -12.38
CA GLY A 285 -1.29 -5.36 -12.26
C GLY A 285 -1.56 -3.90 -11.89
N ILE A 286 -0.70 -2.96 -12.30
CA ILE A 286 -1.06 -1.54 -12.32
C ILE A 286 -1.20 -1.12 -13.78
N PHE A 287 -2.31 -0.45 -14.10
CA PHE A 287 -2.51 0.15 -15.41
C PHE A 287 -2.69 1.66 -15.32
N ALA A 288 -2.35 2.32 -16.41
CA ALA A 288 -2.73 3.68 -16.71
C ALA A 288 -3.76 3.69 -17.85
N VAL A 289 -4.78 4.53 -17.75
CA VAL A 289 -5.79 4.71 -18.80
C VAL A 289 -6.26 6.15 -18.87
N GLU A 290 -6.37 6.67 -20.09
CA GLU A 290 -6.80 8.04 -20.36
C GLU A 290 -8.32 8.18 -20.22
N CYS A 291 -8.80 9.34 -19.77
CA CYS A 291 -10.23 9.63 -19.68
C CYS A 291 -10.98 9.38 -21.01
N ARG A 292 -10.38 9.78 -22.14
CA ARG A 292 -10.97 9.56 -23.48
C ARG A 292 -11.21 8.09 -23.82
N GLU A 293 -10.35 7.20 -23.32
CA GLU A 293 -10.44 5.76 -23.57
C GLU A 293 -11.63 5.18 -22.78
N LEU A 294 -11.75 5.56 -21.51
CA LEU A 294 -12.90 5.21 -20.68
C LEU A 294 -14.23 5.70 -21.28
N ILE A 295 -14.25 6.92 -21.85
CA ILE A 295 -15.44 7.46 -22.55
C ILE A 295 -15.76 6.63 -23.78
N ALA A 296 -14.76 6.30 -24.62
CA ALA A 296 -14.94 5.52 -25.83
C ALA A 296 -15.56 4.14 -25.56
N HIS A 297 -15.21 3.52 -24.43
CA HIS A 297 -15.69 2.19 -24.03
C HIS A 297 -16.77 2.22 -22.93
N SER A 298 -17.30 3.40 -22.60
CA SER A 298 -18.24 3.63 -21.48
C SER A 298 -19.48 2.75 -21.51
N ALA A 299 -20.04 2.47 -22.69
CA ALA A 299 -21.22 1.62 -22.84
C ALA A 299 -20.96 0.19 -22.32
N ARG A 300 -19.82 -0.40 -22.70
CA ARG A 300 -19.45 -1.76 -22.28
C ARG A 300 -19.06 -1.80 -20.80
N ILE A 301 -18.29 -0.82 -20.34
CA ILE A 301 -17.90 -0.70 -18.93
C ILE A 301 -19.14 -0.56 -18.05
N THR A 302 -20.11 0.28 -18.44
CA THR A 302 -21.37 0.48 -17.70
C THR A 302 -22.21 -0.80 -17.65
N GLU A 303 -22.32 -1.53 -18.77
CA GLU A 303 -23.03 -2.80 -18.83
C GLU A 303 -22.43 -3.82 -17.84
N LEU A 304 -21.11 -3.95 -17.82
CA LEU A 304 -20.39 -4.86 -16.93
C LEU A 304 -20.52 -4.46 -15.46
N ALA A 305 -20.34 -3.17 -15.16
CA ALA A 305 -20.47 -2.65 -13.80
C ALA A 305 -21.89 -2.85 -13.24
N ALA A 306 -22.93 -2.78 -14.08
CA ALA A 306 -24.32 -3.01 -13.67
C ALA A 306 -24.65 -4.48 -13.38
N GLN A 307 -23.78 -5.42 -13.78
CA GLN A 307 -23.92 -6.86 -13.47
C GLN A 307 -23.27 -7.22 -12.13
N ARG A 308 -22.55 -6.28 -11.50
CA ARG A 308 -21.88 -6.46 -10.21
C ARG A 308 -22.71 -5.88 -9.07
N PRO A 309 -22.58 -6.45 -7.85
CA PRO A 309 -23.21 -5.89 -6.65
C PRO A 309 -22.70 -4.48 -6.34
#